data_AF-A0A920UWX4-F1
#
_entry.id   AF-A0A920UWX4-F1
#
_cell.length_a   1.000
_cell.length_b   1.000
_cell.length_c   1.000
_cell.angle_alpha   90.00
_cell.angle_beta   90.00
_cell.angle_gamma   90.00
#
_symmetry.space_group_name_H-M   'P 1'
#
loop_
_entity.id
_entity.type
_entity.pdbx_description
1 polymer ?
#
loop_
_entity_poly.entity_id
_entity_poly.type
_entity_poly.pdbx_seq_one_letter_code
_entity_poly.pdbx_strand_id
1 'polypeptide(L)'
;MSRLIFSTFGMLAMHRRHDHFKQVLPLLSFLMLTLDHLLCYGKRLAARRLQLGPVYDRGPSLPPDPANLATLDFWSNTLEPLPEN
;
A
#
# COMPACT_ATOMS: atom_id res chain seq x y z
N MET A 1 35.50 -20.51 9.87
CA MET A 1 34.48 -20.76 8.82
C MET A 1 33.09 -20.15 9.15
N SER A 2 33.00 -18.95 9.74
CA SER A 2 31.70 -18.39 10.19
C SER A 2 31.54 -16.87 9.94
N ARG A 3 31.99 -16.38 8.77
CA ARG A 3 31.87 -14.96 8.39
C ARG A 3 31.32 -14.71 6.97
N LEU A 4 31.27 -15.74 6.12
CA LEU A 4 30.79 -15.62 4.74
C LEU A 4 29.27 -15.86 4.60
N ILE A 5 28.65 -16.64 5.49
CA ILE A 5 27.22 -16.96 5.40
C ILE A 5 26.34 -15.74 5.77
N PHE A 6 26.77 -14.92 6.73
CA PHE A 6 25.99 -13.75 7.19
C PHE A 6 26.00 -12.58 6.18
N SER A 7 27.07 -12.44 5.39
CA SER A 7 27.19 -11.39 4.37
C SER A 7 26.26 -11.65 3.17
N THR A 8 26.13 -12.91 2.74
CA THR A 8 25.27 -13.27 1.61
C THR A 8 23.79 -13.15 1.97
N PHE A 9 23.41 -13.49 3.21
CA PHE A 9 22.01 -13.39 3.66
C PHE A 9 21.54 -11.93 3.82
N GLY A 10 22.39 -11.03 4.32
CA GLY A 10 22.08 -9.60 4.45
C GLY A 10 21.89 -8.89 3.10
N MET A 11 22.68 -9.25 2.08
CA MET A 11 22.58 -8.67 0.74
C MET A 11 21.35 -9.19 -0.03
N LEU A 12 21.04 -10.49 0.08
CA LEU A 12 19.83 -11.09 -0.50
C LEU A 12 18.55 -10.53 0.15
N ALA A 13 18.57 -10.29 1.46
CA ALA A 13 17.47 -9.67 2.19
C ALA A 13 17.28 -8.18 1.85
N MET A 14 18.35 -7.43 1.56
CA MET A 14 18.25 -6.05 1.06
C MET A 14 17.68 -5.98 -0.36
N HIS A 15 18.15 -6.85 -1.26
CA HIS A 15 17.66 -6.89 -2.64
C HIS A 15 16.16 -7.27 -2.69
N ARG A 16 15.77 -8.31 -1.93
CA ARG A 16 14.37 -8.73 -1.80
C ARG A 16 13.47 -7.63 -1.21
N ARG A 17 13.99 -6.82 -0.26
CA ARG A 17 13.26 -5.66 0.30
C ARG A 17 13.03 -4.55 -0.73
N HIS A 18 13.99 -4.29 -1.61
CA HIS A 18 13.81 -3.32 -2.69
C HIS A 18 12.75 -3.76 -3.69
N ASP A 19 12.64 -5.05 -3.98
CA ASP A 19 11.67 -5.54 -4.96
C ASP A 19 10.23 -5.44 -4.46
N HIS A 20 9.99 -5.69 -3.18
CA HIS A 20 8.68 -5.42 -2.56
C HIS A 20 8.35 -3.93 -2.54
N PHE A 21 9.34 -3.06 -2.28
CA PHE A 21 9.14 -1.62 -2.32
C PHE A 21 8.82 -1.12 -3.75
N LYS A 22 9.48 -1.65 -4.77
CA LYS A 22 9.19 -1.35 -6.18
C LYS A 22 7.76 -1.74 -6.57
N GLN A 23 7.22 -2.81 -6.01
CA GLN A 23 5.86 -3.25 -6.30
C GLN A 23 4.79 -2.31 -5.70
N VAL A 24 5.06 -1.68 -4.56
CA VAL A 24 4.10 -0.74 -3.92
C VAL A 24 4.26 0.70 -4.41
N LEU A 25 5.37 1.03 -5.06
CA LEU A 25 5.67 2.38 -5.57
C LEU A 25 4.56 2.98 -6.45
N PRO A 26 3.97 2.26 -7.42
CA PRO A 26 2.85 2.79 -8.22
C PRO A 26 1.65 3.16 -7.36
N LEU A 27 1.30 2.32 -6.38
CA LEU A 27 0.21 2.58 -5.43
C LEU A 27 0.50 3.82 -4.57
N LEU A 28 1.73 3.93 -4.07
CA LEU A 28 2.14 5.08 -3.25
C LEU A 28 2.09 6.38 -4.04
N SER A 29 2.58 6.38 -5.28
CA SER A 29 2.51 7.54 -6.17
C SER A 29 1.08 7.93 -6.50
N PHE A 30 0.20 6.95 -6.75
CA PHE A 30 -1.23 7.17 -6.93
C PHE A 30 -1.86 7.83 -5.69
N LEU A 31 -1.58 7.32 -4.48
CA LEU A 31 -2.13 7.90 -3.25
C LEU A 31 -1.64 9.33 -3.00
N MET A 32 -0.37 9.62 -3.34
CA MET A 32 0.29 10.89 -3.01
C MET A 32 0.10 12.00 -4.05
N LEU A 33 -0.82 11.86 -5.02
CA LEU A 33 -1.10 12.91 -6.02
C LEU A 33 -1.48 14.25 -5.38
N THR A 34 -2.36 14.23 -4.39
CA THR A 34 -2.74 15.39 -3.55
C THR A 34 -3.12 14.92 -2.14
N LEU A 35 -3.22 15.84 -1.19
CA LEU A 35 -3.68 15.51 0.17
C LEU A 35 -5.13 14.97 0.17
N ASP A 36 -6.02 15.56 -0.62
CA ASP A 36 -7.40 15.08 -0.73
C ASP A 36 -7.47 13.67 -1.32
N HIS A 37 -6.60 13.37 -2.29
CA HIS A 37 -6.49 12.05 -2.88
C HIS A 37 -6.01 11.02 -1.84
N LEU A 38 -4.97 11.37 -1.07
CA LEU A 38 -4.47 10.54 0.02
C LEU A 38 -5.56 10.27 1.07
N LEU A 39 -6.30 11.30 1.48
CA LEU A 39 -7.37 11.17 2.48
C LEU A 39 -8.55 10.35 1.96
N CYS A 40 -8.93 10.52 0.70
CA CYS A 40 -10.06 9.81 0.10
C CYS A 40 -9.74 8.32 -0.13
N TYR A 41 -8.62 8.01 -0.78
CA TYR A 41 -8.28 6.65 -1.18
C TYR A 41 -7.43 5.91 -0.14
N GLY A 42 -6.62 6.61 0.65
CA GLY A 42 -5.80 6.00 1.70
C GLY A 42 -6.64 5.38 2.82
N LYS A 43 -7.72 6.04 3.26
CA LYS A 43 -8.63 5.46 4.24
C LYS A 43 -9.42 4.27 3.69
N ARG A 44 -9.75 4.26 2.39
CA ARG A 44 -10.42 3.14 1.72
C ARG A 44 -9.50 1.94 1.63
N LEU A 45 -8.23 2.18 1.28
CA LEU A 45 -7.19 1.16 1.32
C LEU A 45 -6.99 0.61 2.74
N ALA A 46 -6.88 1.48 3.73
CA ALA A 46 -6.71 1.08 5.13
C ALA A 46 -7.91 0.26 5.62
N ALA A 47 -9.14 0.70 5.34
CA ALA A 47 -10.35 -0.03 5.69
C ALA A 47 -10.37 -1.43 5.05
N ARG A 48 -10.05 -1.53 3.75
CA ARG A 48 -9.92 -2.83 3.06
C ARG A 48 -8.88 -3.74 3.72
N ARG A 49 -7.69 -3.22 4.03
CA ARG A 49 -6.60 -4.02 4.63
C ARG A 49 -6.88 -4.43 6.07
N LEU A 50 -7.60 -3.60 6.81
CA LEU A 50 -8.04 -3.86 8.19
C LEU A 50 -9.40 -4.59 8.24
N GLN A 51 -9.99 -4.90 7.09
CA GLN A 51 -11.32 -5.51 7.00
C GLN A 51 -12.42 -4.72 7.74
N LEU A 52 -12.23 -3.40 7.83
CA LEU A 52 -13.25 -2.47 8.29
C LEU A 52 -14.23 -2.27 7.15
N GLY A 53 -15.53 -2.35 7.44
CA GLY A 53 -16.59 -2.32 6.43
C GLY A 53 -16.72 -0.99 5.67
N PRO A 54 -17.95 -0.45 5.51
CA PRO A 54 -18.15 0.73 4.66
C PRO A 54 -17.38 1.96 5.20
N VAL A 55 -16.75 2.69 4.29
CA VAL A 55 -16.01 3.93 4.58
C VAL A 55 -16.90 5.12 4.31
N TYR A 56 -17.00 6.00 5.30
CA TYR A 56 -17.76 7.24 5.21
C TYR A 56 -16.81 8.44 5.10
N ASP A 57 -17.19 9.42 4.27
CA ASP A 57 -16.48 10.68 4.14
C ASP A 57 -17.09 11.74 5.06
N ARG A 58 -16.23 12.50 5.75
CA ARG A 58 -16.63 13.69 6.50
C ARG A 58 -16.36 14.90 5.63
N GLY A 59 -17.39 15.69 5.35
CA GLY A 59 -17.25 16.89 4.53
C GLY A 59 -16.48 18.02 5.24
N PRO A 60 -15.83 18.93 4.48
CA PRO A 60 -15.61 18.87 3.03
C PRO A 60 -14.58 17.81 2.63
N SER A 61 -14.85 17.05 1.55
CA SER A 61 -14.00 15.94 1.10
C SER A 61 -14.10 15.72 -0.41
N LEU A 62 -13.03 15.25 -1.04
CA LEU A 62 -13.05 14.76 -2.42
C LEU A 62 -13.95 13.52 -2.54
N PRO A 63 -15.00 13.54 -3.39
CA PRO A 63 -15.80 12.35 -3.66
C PRO A 63 -14.97 11.30 -4.41
N PRO A 64 -15.17 10.00 -4.11
CA PRO A 64 -14.48 8.94 -4.83
C PRO A 64 -14.96 8.88 -6.28
N ASP A 65 -14.01 8.81 -7.20
CA ASP A 65 -14.28 8.61 -8.63
C ASP A 65 -14.19 7.11 -8.99
N PRO A 66 -15.12 6.57 -9.80
CA PRO A 66 -15.12 5.14 -10.16
C PRO A 66 -13.83 4.65 -10.83
N ALA A 67 -13.19 5.46 -11.69
CA ALA A 67 -11.96 5.05 -12.37
C ALA A 67 -10.77 5.01 -11.41
N ASN A 68 -10.71 5.96 -10.48
CA ASN A 68 -9.71 5.97 -9.42
C ASN A 68 -9.92 4.84 -8.40
N LEU A 69 -11.18 4.46 -8.10
CA LEU A 69 -11.47 3.27 -7.29
C LEU A 69 -10.96 1.99 -7.98
N ALA A 70 -11.21 1.84 -9.28
CA ALA A 70 -10.69 0.71 -10.04
C ALA A 70 -9.14 0.68 -10.06
N THR A 71 -8.51 1.85 -10.15
CA THR A 71 -7.05 1.99 -10.08
C THR A 71 -6.51 1.60 -8.70
N LEU A 72 -7.18 2.03 -7.63
CA LEU A 72 -6.86 1.63 -6.27
C LEU A 72 -6.96 0.11 -6.10
N ASP A 73 -8.04 -0.49 -6.60
CA ASP A 73 -8.26 -1.93 -6.50
C ASP A 73 -7.22 -2.74 -7.29
N PHE A 74 -6.85 -2.25 -8.49
CA PHE A 74 -5.81 -2.86 -9.30
C PHE A 74 -4.46 -2.86 -8.60
N TRP A 75 -4.01 -1.71 -8.09
CA TRP A 75 -2.68 -1.61 -7.47
C TRP A 75 -2.59 -2.18 -6.05
N SER A 76 -3.73 -2.34 -5.37
CA SER A 76 -3.79 -2.93 -4.02
C SER A 76 -4.10 -4.43 -4.01
N ASN A 77 -4.31 -5.07 -5.16
CA ASN A 77 -4.71 -6.48 -5.23
C ASN A 77 -3.65 -7.45 -4.67
N THR A 78 -2.38 -7.06 -4.66
CA THR A 78 -1.26 -7.84 -4.12
C THR A 78 -1.05 -7.64 -2.63
N LEU A 79 -1.77 -6.70 -2.02
CA LEU A 79 -1.63 -6.39 -0.60
C LEU A 79 -2.51 -7.31 0.24
N GLU A 80 -1.87 -8.20 0.99
CA GLU A 80 -2.54 -9.06 1.96
C GLU A 80 -3.20 -8.22 3.08
N PRO A 81 -4.25 -8.74 3.74
CA PRO A 81 -4.79 -8.13 4.95
C PRO A 81 -3.69 -7.88 5.99
N LEU A 82 -3.85 -6.85 6.81
CA LEU A 82 -2.93 -6.62 7.92
C LEU A 82 -3.09 -7.76 8.95
N PRO A 83 -1.99 -8.36 9.43
CA PRO A 83 -2.07 -9.44 10.41
C PRO A 83 -2.70 -8.92 11.71
N GLU A 84 -3.52 -9.75 12.34
CA GLU A 84 -4.01 -9.51 13.69
C GLU A 84 -2.86 -9.72 14.68
N ASN A 85 -2.59 -8.72 15.52
CA ASN A 85 -1.52 -8.75 16.52
C ASN A 85 -1.88 -9.67 17.70
#